data_AF-A0A838RVZ0-F1
#
_entry.id   AF-A0A838RVZ0-F1
#
_cell.length_a   1.000
_cell.length_b   1.000
_cell.length_c   1.000
_cell.angle_alpha   90.00
_cell.angle_beta   90.00
_cell.angle_gamma   90.00
#
_symmetry.space_group_name_H-M   'P 1'
#
loop_
_entity.id
_entity.type
_entity.pdbx_description
1 polymer ?
#
loop_
_entity_poly.entity_id
_entity_poly.type
_entity_poly.pdbx_seq_one_letter_code
_entity_poly.pdbx_strand_id
1 'polypeptide(L)'
;MAHLPGPSGVDSLKTMAVSRLMLDNFDHIKAYWVMLGKRLAQVALHYGANDIDGTITKGGELSESYSVESNNEVRMSKAELIALIEDAGFQAVERDTVYNRVQRSSISLA
;
A
#
# COMPACT_ATOMS: atom_id res chain seq x y z
N MET A 1 2.02 23.45 15.01
CA MET A 1 1.51 22.15 14.53
C MET A 1 2.34 20.98 15.05
N ALA A 2 3.68 21.05 15.07
CA ALA A 2 4.54 19.95 15.56
C ALA A 2 4.37 19.52 17.05
N HIS A 3 3.63 20.30 17.84
CA HIS A 3 3.32 19.97 19.24
C HIS A 3 2.03 19.12 19.41
N LEU A 4 1.28 18.88 18.33
CA LEU A 4 0.10 18.03 18.35
C LEU A 4 0.52 16.60 17.98
N PRO A 5 -0.07 15.56 18.61
CA PRO A 5 0.19 14.19 18.22
C PRO A 5 -0.27 13.95 16.77
N GLY A 6 0.47 13.10 16.05
CA GLY A 6 0.04 12.61 14.75
C GLY A 6 -1.21 11.72 14.86
N PRO A 7 -1.85 11.37 13.72
CA PRO A 7 -3.01 10.51 13.72
C PRO A 7 -2.68 9.13 14.28
N SER A 8 -3.61 8.52 15.01
CA SER A 8 -3.50 7.12 15.38
C SER A 8 -3.78 6.21 14.16
N GLY A 9 -3.43 4.93 14.25
CA GLY A 9 -3.80 3.96 13.21
C GLY A 9 -5.31 3.86 13.00
N VAL A 10 -6.10 4.03 14.08
CA VAL A 10 -7.57 4.06 14.00
C VAL A 10 -8.05 5.29 13.23
N ASP A 11 -7.42 6.45 13.42
CA ASP A 11 -7.77 7.66 12.68
C ASP A 11 -7.49 7.50 11.19
N SER A 12 -6.36 6.89 10.83
CA SER A 12 -6.02 6.56 9.45
C SER A 12 -7.03 5.61 8.80
N LEU A 13 -7.41 4.52 9.50
CA LEU A 13 -8.39 3.55 8.98
C LEU A 13 -9.79 4.17 8.84
N LYS A 14 -10.23 4.97 9.82
CA LYS A 14 -11.50 5.70 9.74
C LYS A 14 -11.51 6.68 8.58
N THR A 15 -10.42 7.44 8.41
CA THR A 15 -10.28 8.39 7.30
C THR A 15 -10.41 7.67 5.96
N MET A 16 -9.80 6.50 5.83
CA MET A 16 -9.87 5.69 4.61
C MET A 16 -11.27 5.16 4.32
N ALA A 17 -11.96 4.64 5.34
CA ALA A 17 -13.33 4.15 5.20
C ALA A 17 -14.29 5.27 4.84
N VAL A 18 -14.19 6.44 5.49
CA VAL A 18 -14.98 7.62 5.16
C VAL A 18 -14.67 8.09 3.74
N SER A 19 -13.39 8.09 3.34
CA SER A 19 -12.99 8.45 1.97
C SER A 19 -13.63 7.53 0.93
N ARG A 20 -13.68 6.22 1.18
CA ARG A 20 -14.35 5.26 0.30
C ARG A 20 -15.85 5.52 0.15
N LEU A 21 -16.50 5.98 1.21
CA LEU A 21 -17.93 6.29 1.18
C LEU A 21 -18.23 7.65 0.54
N MET A 22 -17.34 8.63 0.71
CA MET A 22 -17.57 10.02 0.28
C MET A 22 -17.04 10.33 -1.13
N LEU A 23 -15.98 9.65 -1.57
CA LEU A 23 -15.33 9.88 -2.86
C LEU A 23 -15.86 8.89 -3.90
N ASP A 24 -17.16 8.98 -4.20
CA ASP A 24 -17.86 8.09 -5.14
C ASP A 24 -17.39 8.22 -6.61
N ASN A 25 -16.59 9.25 -6.91
CA ASN A 25 -15.98 9.53 -8.21
C ASN A 25 -14.48 9.19 -8.27
N PHE A 26 -13.92 8.52 -7.26
CA PHE A 26 -12.55 8.01 -7.25
C PHE A 26 -12.53 6.48 -7.11
N ASP A 27 -12.11 5.79 -8.18
CA ASP A 27 -12.07 4.32 -8.20
C ASP A 27 -11.06 3.75 -7.19
N HIS A 28 -9.96 4.46 -6.94
CA HIS A 28 -8.81 3.93 -6.21
C HIS A 28 -8.47 4.74 -4.95
N ILE A 29 -8.35 4.03 -3.83
CA ILE A 29 -7.81 4.56 -2.58
C ILE A 29 -6.54 3.80 -2.26
N LYS A 30 -5.46 4.56 -2.11
CA LYS A 30 -4.11 4.03 -1.91
C LYS A 30 -3.79 3.86 -0.44
N ALA A 31 -3.31 2.67 -0.07
CA ALA A 31 -2.63 2.40 1.18
C ALA A 31 -1.11 2.35 0.94
N TYR A 32 -0.43 3.47 1.18
CA TYR A 32 1.01 3.56 1.03
C TYR A 32 1.72 3.03 2.28
N TRP A 33 2.28 1.81 2.21
CA TRP A 33 2.78 1.11 3.39
C TRP A 33 3.99 1.79 4.04
N VAL A 34 4.75 2.60 3.30
CA VAL A 34 5.89 3.33 3.88
C VAL A 34 5.39 4.28 4.97
N MET A 35 4.30 5.02 4.70
CA MET A 35 3.73 5.96 5.69
C MET A 35 2.83 5.27 6.72
N LEU A 36 2.13 4.19 6.35
CA LEU A 36 1.20 3.51 7.26
C LEU A 36 1.85 2.43 8.13
N GLY A 37 2.97 1.87 7.68
CA GLY A 37 3.51 0.60 8.15
C GLY A 37 2.84 -0.58 7.48
N LYS A 38 3.56 -1.70 7.35
CA LYS A 38 3.11 -2.88 6.59
C LYS A 38 1.81 -3.47 7.16
N ARG A 39 1.75 -3.62 8.49
CA ARG A 39 0.59 -4.22 9.17
C ARG A 39 -0.67 -3.37 9.02
N LEU A 40 -0.55 -2.05 9.18
CA LEU A 40 -1.71 -1.18 9.05
C LEU A 40 -2.17 -1.07 7.58
N ALA A 41 -1.23 -1.05 6.63
CA ALA A 41 -1.55 -1.11 5.20
C ALA A 41 -2.26 -2.41 4.80
N GLN A 42 -1.94 -3.54 5.44
CA GLN A 42 -2.67 -4.79 5.26
C GLN A 42 -4.12 -4.69 5.76
N VAL A 43 -4.32 -4.16 6.98
CA VAL A 43 -5.66 -3.96 7.56
C VAL A 43 -6.47 -2.96 6.73
N ALA A 44 -5.83 -1.94 6.18
CA ALA A 44 -6.44 -0.89 5.37
C ALA A 44 -7.20 -1.42 4.13
N LEU A 45 -6.84 -2.60 3.61
CA LEU A 45 -7.59 -3.28 2.53
C LEU A 45 -9.05 -3.55 2.91
N HIS A 46 -9.32 -3.81 4.19
CA HIS A 46 -10.67 -4.00 4.73
C HIS A 46 -11.38 -2.68 5.07
N TYR A 47 -10.68 -1.54 4.95
CA TYR A 47 -11.19 -0.20 5.26
C TYR A 47 -11.26 0.69 4.01
N GLY A 48 -11.37 0.08 2.83
CA GLY A 48 -11.67 0.77 1.57
C GLY A 48 -10.46 1.04 0.66
N ALA A 49 -9.23 0.72 1.07
CA ALA A 49 -8.11 0.72 0.12
C ALA A 49 -8.21 -0.46 -0.85
N ASN A 50 -7.84 -0.20 -2.10
CA ASN A 50 -7.72 -1.20 -3.16
C ASN A 50 -6.41 -1.07 -3.95
N ASP A 51 -5.49 -0.22 -3.51
CA ASP A 51 -4.18 -0.01 -4.11
C ASP A 51 -3.10 0.03 -3.03
N ILE A 52 -2.30 -1.04 -2.91
CA ILE A 52 -1.10 -1.06 -2.06
C ILE A 52 0.10 -0.67 -2.92
N ASP A 53 0.88 0.31 -2.44
CA ASP A 53 1.99 0.87 -3.21
C ASP A 53 3.28 0.93 -2.39
N GLY A 54 4.43 0.86 -3.08
CA GLY A 54 5.78 1.02 -2.52
C GLY A 54 6.71 -0.19 -2.71
N THR A 55 6.99 -0.65 -3.93
CA THR A 55 8.00 -1.70 -4.12
C THR A 55 9.42 -1.16 -3.90
N ILE A 56 9.88 -1.13 -2.66
CA ILE A 56 11.18 -0.61 -2.25
C ILE A 56 12.10 -1.77 -1.94
N THR A 57 13.04 -2.09 -2.83
CA THR A 57 13.91 -3.27 -2.67
C THR A 57 15.26 -2.96 -2.03
N LYS A 58 15.75 -1.72 -2.12
CA LYS A 58 17.06 -1.31 -1.61
C LYS A 58 17.01 -0.29 -0.47
N GLY A 59 15.81 0.16 -0.08
CA GLY A 59 15.67 1.33 0.80
C GLY A 59 16.21 2.60 0.14
N GLY A 60 16.36 3.66 0.93
CA GLY A 60 16.88 4.95 0.48
C GLY A 60 16.46 6.08 1.40
N GLU A 61 17.26 7.14 1.40
CA GLU A 61 17.12 8.29 2.31
C GLU A 61 15.72 8.91 2.29
N LEU A 62 15.12 9.04 1.10
CA LEU A 62 13.75 9.50 0.95
C LEU A 62 12.74 8.57 1.61
N SER A 63 12.81 7.26 1.35
CA SER A 63 11.86 6.31 1.96
C SER A 63 12.04 6.22 3.47
N GLU A 64 13.26 6.33 3.98
CA GLU A 64 13.55 6.33 5.42
C GLU A 64 12.98 7.58 6.11
N SER A 65 13.01 8.73 5.46
CA SER A 65 12.49 9.98 6.03
C SER A 65 10.97 10.00 6.26
N TYR A 66 10.21 9.20 5.51
CA TYR A 66 8.75 9.12 5.60
C TYR A 66 8.25 7.81 6.21
N SER A 67 9.15 6.85 6.43
CA SER A 67 8.78 5.53 6.90
C SER A 67 8.44 5.55 8.39
N VAL A 68 7.33 4.93 8.75
CA VAL A 68 7.04 4.61 10.16
C VAL A 68 7.74 3.33 10.61
N GLU A 69 8.14 2.48 9.65
CA GLU A 69 9.09 1.38 9.89
C GLU A 69 10.50 1.97 10.06
N SER A 70 11.28 1.42 10.99
CA SER A 70 12.64 1.91 11.29
C SER A 70 13.70 0.85 10.97
N ASN A 71 14.98 1.26 10.98
CA ASN A 71 16.12 0.41 10.64
C ASN A 71 16.05 -0.14 9.20
N ASN A 72 16.76 -1.24 8.95
CA ASN A 72 16.81 -1.99 7.69
C ASN A 72 15.45 -2.56 7.22
N GLU A 73 14.32 -2.16 7.79
CA GLU A 73 12.98 -2.67 7.48
C GLU A 73 12.19 -1.82 6.47
N VAL A 74 12.75 -0.69 6.02
CA VAL A 74 12.20 0.15 4.92
C VAL A 74 12.42 -0.51 3.56
N ARG A 75 11.92 -1.75 3.44
CA ARG A 75 12.07 -2.63 2.30
C ARG A 75 10.83 -3.49 2.17
N MET A 76 10.33 -3.63 0.97
CA MET A 76 9.30 -4.60 0.64
C MET A 76 9.49 -5.05 -0.80
N SER A 77 9.84 -6.32 -0.95
CA SER A 77 9.92 -6.99 -2.25
C SER A 77 8.53 -7.17 -2.85
N LYS A 78 8.47 -7.43 -4.15
CA LYS A 78 7.23 -7.78 -4.85
C LYS A 78 6.55 -9.00 -4.21
N ALA A 79 7.32 -10.03 -3.84
CA ALA A 79 6.80 -11.25 -3.25
C ALA A 79 6.16 -10.99 -1.88
N GLU A 80 6.79 -10.16 -1.04
CA GLU A 80 6.22 -9.76 0.26
C GLU A 80 4.96 -8.91 0.08
N LEU A 81 4.91 -8.02 -0.91
CA LEU A 81 3.72 -7.21 -1.22
C LEU A 81 2.55 -8.10 -1.68
N ILE A 82 2.82 -9.12 -2.50
CA ILE A 82 1.82 -10.12 -2.91
C ILE A 82 1.31 -10.88 -1.70
N ALA A 83 2.21 -11.46 -0.89
CA ALA A 83 1.84 -12.22 0.29
C ALA A 83 1.01 -11.38 1.27
N LEU A 84 1.38 -10.11 1.50
CA LEU A 84 0.64 -9.20 2.37
C LEU A 84 -0.82 -9.01 1.91
N ILE A 85 -1.05 -8.86 0.61
CA ILE A 85 -2.40 -8.72 0.04
C ILE A 85 -3.18 -10.03 0.14
N GLU A 86 -2.55 -11.15 -0.19
CA GLU A 86 -3.18 -12.47 -0.19
C GLU A 86 -3.52 -12.97 1.23
N ASP A 87 -2.63 -12.75 2.19
CA ASP A 87 -2.84 -13.04 3.61
C ASP A 87 -4.01 -12.23 4.21
N ALA A 88 -4.33 -11.07 3.61
CA ALA A 88 -5.52 -10.29 3.98
C ALA A 88 -6.81 -10.81 3.35
N GLY A 89 -6.75 -11.85 2.50
CA GLY A 89 -7.90 -12.46 1.83
C GLY A 89 -8.26 -11.82 0.48
N PHE A 90 -7.37 -11.02 -0.11
CA PHE A 90 -7.60 -10.36 -1.41
C PHE A 90 -6.74 -10.95 -2.53
N GLN A 91 -7.14 -10.71 -3.79
CA GLN A 91 -6.32 -11.07 -4.95
C GLN A 91 -5.29 -9.98 -5.23
N ALA A 92 -4.00 -10.32 -5.18
CA ALA A 92 -2.93 -9.42 -5.65
C ALA A 92 -2.97 -9.28 -7.18
N VAL A 93 -2.97 -8.04 -7.67
CA VAL A 93 -3.03 -7.72 -9.10
C VAL A 93 -1.96 -6.68 -9.45
N GLU A 94 -1.04 -7.03 -10.35
CA GLU A 94 -0.10 -6.07 -10.92
C GLU A 94 -0.82 -5.16 -11.92
N ARG A 95 -0.60 -3.85 -11.81
CA ARG A 95 -1.28 -2.84 -12.62
C ARG A 95 -0.31 -1.95 -13.39
N ASP A 96 -0.78 -1.40 -14.51
CA ASP A 96 -0.10 -0.29 -15.19
C ASP A 96 -0.43 1.07 -14.52
N THR A 97 -0.01 2.17 -15.15
CA THR A 97 -0.19 3.53 -14.63
C THR A 97 -1.65 3.99 -14.61
N VAL A 98 -2.53 3.34 -15.38
CA VAL A 98 -3.96 3.66 -15.47
C VAL A 98 -4.84 2.50 -14.97
N TYR A 99 -4.27 1.64 -14.12
CA TYR A 99 -4.95 0.55 -13.41
C TYR A 99 -5.43 -0.63 -14.26
N ASN A 100 -4.94 -0.79 -15.50
CA ASN A 100 -5.19 -2.04 -16.23
C ASN A 100 -4.35 -3.17 -15.63
N ARG A 101 -4.90 -4.39 -15.61
CA ARG A 101 -4.15 -5.59 -15.24
C ARG A 101 -3.00 -5.82 -16.22
N VAL A 102 -1.78 -5.95 -15.71
CA VAL A 102 -0.62 -6.28 -16.53
C VAL A 102 -0.68 -7.75 -16.94
N GLN A 103 -0.78 -8.02 -18.24
CA GLN A 103 -0.63 -9.35 -18.80
C GLN A 103 0.78 -9.51 -19.36
N ARG A 104 1.57 -10.42 -18.80
CA ARG A 104 2.87 -10.79 -19.38
C ARG A 104 2.64 -12.03 -20.22
N SER A 105 2.64 -11.88 -21.55
CA SER A 105 2.68 -13.03 -22.44
C SER A 105 4.02 -13.76 -22.25
N SER A 106 3.96 -15.05 -21.95
CA SER A 106 5.14 -15.90 -22.04
C SER A 106 5.50 -16.02 -23.52
N ILE A 107 6.50 -15.28 -23.98
CA ILE A 107 7.13 -15.60 -25.25
C ILE A 107 7.84 -16.93 -25.03
N SER A 108 7.24 -18.01 -25.53
CA SER A 108 7.93 -19.28 -25.70
C SER A 108 8.99 -19.04 -26.77
N LEU A 109 10.24 -18.85 -26.35
CA LEU A 109 11.38 -18.96 -27.26
C LEU A 109 11.44 -20.42 -27.71
N ALA A 110 11.03 -20.66 -28.95
CA ALA A 110 11.27 -21.91 -29.67
C ALA A 110 12.76 -22.00 -30.07
#